data_AF-A0A3C1A9D6-F1
#
_entry.id   AF-A0A3C1A9D6-F1
#
_cell.length_a   1.000
_cell.length_b   1.000
_cell.length_c   1.000
_cell.angle_alpha   90.00
_cell.angle_beta   90.00
_cell.angle_gamma   90.00
#
_symmetry.space_group_name_H-M   'P 1'
#
loop_
_entity.id
_entity.type
_entity.pdbx_description
1 polymer ?
#
loop_
_entity_poly.entity_id
_entity_poly.type
_entity_poly.pdbx_seq_one_letter_code
_entity_poly.pdbx_strand_id
1 'polypeptide(L)'
;MNSIVSFTESPSLCLLRFAVEAIDGIDKGLMIYYQMPGNKLVAQSALKTQDRDWEIQSINTEEFFEYFRNERQRKGQYQWLGTEDLPFEVSNRNSLTIFDELDRNILLLRFPDESDQASNLLYLYFNPRYKSTFLSSEKQSFTTSEKSLMAQIIHRNLSTFLNWIINEKKSFEQFVSHTQHLATRFQNEKSKVELFEKRAGQSLVEFSNDILLELSSAHHKKANLSPAAEVLIRNF
;
A
#
# COMPACT_ATOMS: atom_id res chain seq x y z
N MET A 1 -11.29 -14.73 -2.29
CA MET A 1 -10.08 -14.93 -3.14
C MET A 1 -9.29 -13.64 -3.09
N ASN A 2 -8.31 -13.56 -2.19
CA ASN A 2 -7.60 -12.33 -1.84
C ASN A 2 -6.33 -12.19 -2.69
N SER A 3 -6.07 -10.99 -3.16
CA SER A 3 -4.90 -10.67 -3.98
C SER A 3 -3.61 -10.97 -3.22
N ILE A 4 -2.64 -11.52 -3.95
CA ILE A 4 -1.38 -12.12 -3.46
C ILE A 4 -0.38 -11.07 -2.92
N VAL A 5 -0.75 -9.79 -2.80
CA VAL A 5 0.23 -8.72 -2.52
C VAL A 5 -0.35 -7.58 -1.68
N SER A 6 0.13 -7.43 -0.44
CA SER A 6 -0.20 -6.36 0.53
C SER A 6 0.02 -4.95 -0.01
N PHE A 7 0.88 -4.80 -1.03
CA PHE A 7 1.27 -3.51 -1.62
C PHE A 7 0.25 -2.87 -2.56
N THR A 8 -0.74 -3.63 -3.02
CA THR A 8 -1.73 -3.13 -4.01
C THR A 8 -2.90 -2.39 -3.36
N GLU A 9 -3.18 -2.68 -2.10
CA GLU A 9 -4.25 -2.02 -1.34
C GLU A 9 -3.75 -0.75 -0.63
N SER A 10 -4.67 0.12 -0.22
CA SER A 10 -4.29 1.28 0.59
C SER A 10 -3.83 0.78 1.98
N PRO A 11 -2.76 1.36 2.57
CA PRO A 11 -2.33 0.99 3.92
C PRO A 11 -3.45 1.10 4.96
N SER A 12 -4.34 2.07 4.80
CA SER A 12 -5.53 2.27 5.63
C SER A 12 -6.51 1.09 5.55
N LEU A 13 -6.72 0.52 4.37
CA LEU A 13 -7.58 -0.66 4.20
C LEU A 13 -6.94 -1.91 4.81
N CYS A 14 -5.64 -2.11 4.57
CA CYS A 14 -4.89 -3.19 5.22
C CYS A 14 -4.97 -3.10 6.75
N LEU A 15 -4.85 -1.87 7.28
CA LEU A 15 -4.99 -1.60 8.72
C LEU A 15 -6.38 -1.96 9.24
N LEU A 16 -7.45 -1.60 8.53
CA LEU A 16 -8.82 -1.93 8.91
C LEU A 16 -9.01 -3.44 8.98
N ARG A 17 -8.63 -4.18 7.93
CA ARG A 17 -8.74 -5.65 7.87
C ARG A 17 -7.99 -6.31 9.03
N PHE A 18 -6.72 -5.92 9.21
CA PHE A 18 -5.90 -6.45 10.30
C PHE A 18 -6.51 -6.14 11.66
N ALA A 19 -7.00 -4.92 11.90
CA ALA A 19 -7.56 -4.55 13.19
C ALA A 19 -8.78 -5.39 13.57
N VAL A 20 -9.69 -5.63 12.62
CA VAL A 20 -10.91 -6.42 12.89
C VAL A 20 -10.65 -7.93 12.98
N GLU A 21 -9.57 -8.42 12.36
CA GLU A 21 -9.15 -9.82 12.46
C GLU A 21 -8.31 -10.12 13.70
N ALA A 22 -7.42 -9.19 14.09
CA ALA A 22 -6.45 -9.39 15.16
C ALA A 22 -7.01 -9.12 16.56
N ILE A 23 -8.10 -8.37 16.66
CA ILE A 23 -8.68 -7.94 17.94
C ILE A 23 -10.03 -8.63 18.13
N ASP A 24 -10.07 -9.50 19.13
CA ASP A 24 -11.30 -10.17 19.52
C ASP A 24 -12.33 -9.20 20.11
N GLY A 25 -13.61 -9.57 19.97
CA GLY A 25 -14.71 -8.78 20.51
C GLY A 25 -15.10 -7.57 19.68
N ILE A 26 -14.52 -7.39 18.48
CA ILE A 26 -14.98 -6.39 17.52
C ILE A 26 -16.18 -6.93 16.73
N ASP A 27 -17.24 -6.12 16.62
CA ASP A 27 -18.41 -6.40 15.77
C ASP A 27 -18.37 -5.63 14.44
N LYS A 28 -17.78 -4.43 14.46
CA LYS A 28 -17.68 -3.53 13.31
C LYS A 28 -16.38 -2.74 13.36
N GLY A 29 -15.77 -2.55 12.20
CA GLY A 29 -14.70 -1.58 11.98
C GLY A 29 -15.17 -0.51 11.00
N LEU A 30 -14.67 0.72 11.17
CA LEU A 30 -14.87 1.81 10.22
C LEU A 30 -13.56 2.60 10.09
N MET A 31 -13.03 2.68 8.88
CA MET A 31 -11.84 3.45 8.56
C MET A 31 -12.20 4.64 7.69
N ILE A 32 -11.77 5.83 8.11
CA ILE A 32 -11.93 7.08 7.38
C ILE A 32 -10.52 7.59 7.05
N TYR A 33 -10.23 7.75 5.76
CA TYR A 33 -8.89 8.18 5.34
C TYR A 33 -8.94 9.00 4.06
N TYR A 34 -7.87 9.74 3.83
CA TYR A 34 -7.72 10.51 2.61
C TYR A 34 -7.10 9.66 1.51
N GLN A 35 -7.70 9.64 0.32
CA GLN A 35 -7.15 8.89 -0.80
C GLN A 35 -6.57 9.82 -1.88
N MET A 36 -5.29 9.57 -2.19
CA MET A 36 -4.57 10.15 -3.33
C MET A 36 -4.26 9.06 -4.37
N PRO A 37 -4.29 9.37 -5.69
CA PRO A 37 -4.78 10.60 -6.30
C PRO A 37 -6.32 10.61 -6.33
N GLY A 38 -6.95 11.72 -5.95
CA GLY A 38 -8.41 11.81 -5.90
C GLY A 38 -8.95 12.89 -4.96
N ASN A 39 -8.12 13.32 -4.00
CA ASN A 39 -8.43 14.42 -3.08
C ASN A 39 -9.79 14.24 -2.37
N LYS A 40 -10.15 12.99 -2.08
CA LYS A 40 -11.45 12.58 -1.55
C LYS A 40 -11.28 11.83 -0.24
N LEU A 41 -12.17 12.12 0.70
CA LEU A 41 -12.32 11.35 1.92
C LEU A 41 -13.05 10.03 1.60
N VAL A 42 -12.45 8.92 2.00
CA VAL A 42 -12.97 7.57 1.78
C VAL A 42 -13.35 6.98 3.12
N ALA A 43 -14.53 6.35 3.19
CA ALA A 43 -14.95 5.53 4.31
C ALA A 43 -15.14 4.09 3.88
N GLN A 44 -14.54 3.19 4.64
CA GLN A 44 -14.70 1.75 4.47
C GLN A 44 -15.08 1.14 5.80
N SER A 45 -16.12 0.31 5.81
CA SER A 45 -16.54 -0.44 6.98
C SER A 45 -16.30 -1.92 6.79
N ALA A 46 -15.82 -2.55 7.86
CA ALA A 46 -15.73 -3.98 7.99
C ALA A 46 -16.88 -4.48 8.86
N LEU A 47 -17.69 -5.38 8.33
CA LEU A 47 -18.83 -5.99 9.03
C LEU A 47 -18.67 -7.52 9.01
N LYS A 48 -19.04 -8.18 10.11
CA LYS A 48 -19.09 -9.65 10.14
C LYS A 48 -20.27 -10.14 9.31
N THR A 49 -19.99 -11.06 8.40
CA THR A 49 -20.99 -11.85 7.69
C THR A 49 -21.53 -12.97 8.58
N GLN A 50 -22.60 -13.63 8.14
CA GLN A 50 -23.19 -14.78 8.85
C GLN A 50 -22.18 -15.93 9.02
N ASP A 51 -21.25 -16.06 8.08
CA ASP A 51 -20.19 -17.09 8.07
C ASP A 51 -18.95 -16.70 8.91
N ARG A 52 -19.04 -15.62 9.68
CA ARG A 52 -17.95 -15.03 10.51
C ARG A 52 -16.77 -14.45 9.75
N ASP A 53 -16.85 -14.38 8.42
CA ASP A 53 -15.88 -13.65 7.60
C ASP A 53 -16.16 -12.15 7.63
N TRP A 54 -15.13 -11.34 7.42
CA TRP A 54 -15.24 -9.88 7.33
C TRP A 54 -15.49 -9.42 5.90
N GLU A 55 -16.58 -8.69 5.69
CA GLU A 55 -16.88 -8.03 4.43
C GLU A 55 -16.55 -6.53 4.53
N ILE A 56 -15.84 -6.02 3.51
CA ILE A 56 -15.51 -4.60 3.42
C ILE A 56 -16.49 -3.91 2.48
N GLN A 57 -17.16 -2.87 2.96
CA GLN A 57 -18.12 -2.07 2.21
C GLN A 57 -17.73 -0.59 2.21
N SER A 58 -17.96 0.10 1.10
CA SER A 58 -17.77 1.54 1.01
C SER A 58 -18.97 2.27 1.63
N ILE A 59 -18.71 3.29 2.44
CA ILE A 59 -19.73 4.15 3.03
C ILE A 59 -19.68 5.52 2.37
N ASN A 60 -20.85 6.11 2.10
CA ASN A 60 -20.92 7.49 1.66
C ASN A 60 -20.68 8.44 2.84
N THR A 61 -19.67 9.31 2.73
CA THR A 61 -19.30 10.28 3.77
C THR A 61 -19.81 11.69 3.50
N GLU A 62 -20.48 11.95 2.38
CA GLU A 62 -20.84 13.30 1.94
C GLU A 62 -21.66 14.07 2.98
N GLU A 63 -22.64 13.41 3.60
CA GLU A 63 -23.50 14.01 4.63
C GLU A 63 -22.75 14.36 5.92
N PHE A 64 -21.67 13.65 6.23
CA PHE A 64 -20.90 13.78 7.48
C PHE A 64 -19.48 14.30 7.25
N PHE A 65 -19.22 14.91 6.09
CA PHE A 65 -17.88 15.34 5.70
C PHE A 65 -17.24 16.28 6.71
N GLU A 66 -17.97 17.31 7.15
CA GLU A 66 -17.47 18.30 8.12
C GLU A 66 -17.19 17.67 9.50
N TYR A 67 -18.01 16.70 9.92
CA TYR A 67 -17.77 15.95 11.15
C TYR A 67 -16.41 15.23 11.07
N PHE A 68 -16.21 14.42 10.02
CA PHE A 68 -14.96 13.69 9.87
C PHE A 68 -13.76 14.62 9.70
N ARG A 69 -13.89 15.69 8.91
CA ARG A 69 -12.85 16.71 8.74
C ARG A 69 -12.38 17.27 10.09
N ASN A 70 -13.33 17.61 10.96
CA ASN A 70 -13.02 18.12 12.30
C ASN A 70 -12.37 17.05 13.18
N GLU A 71 -12.89 15.82 13.18
CA GLU A 71 -12.32 14.71 13.95
C GLU A 71 -10.87 14.39 13.55
N ARG A 72 -10.53 14.49 12.26
CA ARG A 72 -9.18 14.30 11.73
C ARG A 72 -8.17 15.34 12.21
N GLN A 73 -8.64 16.53 12.60
CA GLN A 73 -7.79 17.63 13.09
C GLN A 73 -7.67 17.66 14.62
N ARG A 74 -8.46 16.85 15.35
CA ARG A 74 -8.41 16.83 16.80
C ARG A 74 -7.08 16.28 17.32
N LYS A 75 -6.62 16.87 18.43
CA LYS A 75 -5.46 16.40 19.17
C LYS A 75 -5.81 15.16 19.98
N GLY A 76 -4.88 14.22 20.08
CA GLY A 76 -5.04 12.99 20.86
C GLY A 76 -5.10 11.74 19.99
N GLN A 77 -4.42 10.69 20.43
CA GLN A 77 -4.24 9.45 19.66
C GLN A 77 -5.48 8.56 19.66
N TYR A 78 -6.31 8.65 20.69
CA TYR A 78 -7.48 7.81 20.84
C TYR A 78 -8.57 8.48 21.66
N GLN A 79 -9.80 7.99 21.53
CA GLN A 79 -10.96 8.43 22.29
C GLN A 79 -11.99 7.31 22.39
N TRP A 80 -12.59 7.13 23.57
CA TRP A 80 -13.73 6.25 23.76
C TRP A 80 -15.04 7.02 23.57
N LEU A 81 -15.87 6.55 22.65
CA LEU A 81 -17.12 7.16 22.22
C LEU A 81 -18.29 6.20 22.50
N GLY A 82 -19.45 6.77 22.75
CA GLY A 82 -20.73 6.06 22.66
C GLY A 82 -21.35 6.22 21.26
N THR A 83 -22.41 5.48 20.99
CA THR A 83 -23.17 5.61 19.73
C THR A 83 -23.79 6.99 19.55
N GLU A 84 -24.17 7.64 20.65
CA GLU A 84 -24.73 8.99 20.73
C GLU A 84 -23.73 10.09 20.35
N ASP A 85 -22.43 9.81 20.48
CA ASP A 85 -21.36 10.72 20.06
C ASP A 85 -21.17 10.71 18.52
N LEU A 86 -21.82 9.79 17.80
CA LEU A 86 -21.65 9.56 16.37
C LEU A 86 -22.90 9.98 15.58
N PRO A 87 -22.87 11.13 14.87
CA PRO A 87 -24.05 11.65 14.18
C PRO A 87 -24.54 10.75 13.02
N PHE A 88 -23.68 9.84 12.53
CA PHE A 88 -23.96 8.95 11.41
C PHE A 88 -24.55 7.59 11.81
N GLU A 89 -24.65 7.28 13.10
CA GLU A 89 -25.27 6.03 13.59
C GLU A 89 -26.75 6.21 13.97
N VAL A 90 -27.24 7.46 14.11
CA VAL A 90 -28.56 7.79 14.71
C VAL A 90 -29.78 7.44 13.82
N SER A 91 -29.56 6.85 12.63
CA SER A 91 -30.60 6.67 11.61
C SER A 91 -31.51 5.46 11.79
N ASN A 92 -31.24 4.53 12.73
CA ASN A 92 -32.11 3.38 13.01
C ASN A 92 -32.58 3.37 14.48
N ARG A 93 -33.54 4.25 14.78
CA ARG A 93 -34.28 4.21 16.04
C ARG A 93 -35.19 2.98 16.08
N ASN A 94 -34.87 2.03 16.95
CA ASN A 94 -35.87 1.30 17.74
C ASN A 94 -35.24 0.94 19.09
N SER A 95 -35.87 1.44 20.16
CA SER A 95 -35.57 1.28 21.59
C SER A 95 -34.22 1.79 22.12
N LEU A 96 -34.20 3.05 22.55
CA LEU A 96 -33.26 3.54 23.57
C LEU A 96 -33.79 3.10 24.94
N THR A 97 -33.00 2.31 25.68
CA THR A 97 -33.27 2.04 27.10
C THR A 97 -32.36 2.92 27.94
N ILE A 98 -32.88 3.46 29.04
CA ILE A 98 -32.26 4.46 29.95
C ILE A 98 -30.94 3.96 30.61
N PHE A 99 -30.43 2.79 30.23
CA PHE A 99 -29.16 2.21 30.66
C PHE A 99 -28.00 2.39 29.65
N ASP A 100 -28.24 3.00 28.49
CA ASP A 100 -27.24 3.13 27.42
C ASP A 100 -26.10 4.14 27.74
N GLU A 101 -26.23 4.96 28.79
CA GLU A 101 -25.18 5.90 29.24
C GLU A 101 -23.88 5.22 29.73
N LEU A 102 -23.88 3.90 29.96
CA LEU A 102 -22.73 3.16 30.51
C LEU A 102 -21.81 2.51 29.44
N ASP A 103 -22.21 2.46 28.18
CA ASP A 103 -21.54 1.66 27.15
C ASP A 103 -20.80 2.51 26.10
N ARG A 104 -19.83 3.32 26.54
CA ARG A 104 -18.77 3.84 25.64
C ARG A 104 -17.91 2.68 25.14
N ASN A 105 -18.35 1.99 24.09
CA ASN A 105 -17.76 0.77 23.55
C ASN A 105 -17.10 0.99 22.18
N ILE A 106 -17.07 2.23 21.68
CA ILE A 106 -16.44 2.55 20.41
C ILE A 106 -15.08 3.19 20.67
N LEU A 107 -14.02 2.57 20.20
CA LEU A 107 -12.67 3.11 20.27
C LEU A 107 -12.34 3.81 18.95
N LEU A 108 -12.23 5.13 19.00
CA LEU A 108 -11.67 5.93 17.92
C LEU A 108 -10.15 6.03 18.09
N LEU A 109 -9.41 5.65 17.07
CA LEU A 109 -7.96 5.78 16.96
C LEU A 109 -7.61 6.75 15.83
N ARG A 110 -6.60 7.60 16.07
CA ARG A 110 -6.11 8.58 15.11
C ARG A 110 -4.68 8.24 14.73
N PHE A 111 -4.44 8.06 13.43
CA PHE A 111 -3.13 7.78 12.85
C PHE A 111 -2.72 8.95 11.97
N PRO A 112 -1.58 9.62 12.20
CA PRO A 112 -1.17 10.75 11.37
C PRO A 112 -0.97 10.32 9.91
N ASP A 113 -1.46 11.13 8.98
CA ASP A 113 -1.25 10.98 7.54
C ASP A 113 -0.22 12.01 7.06
N GLU A 114 0.81 11.55 6.35
CA GLU A 114 1.87 12.42 5.81
C GLU A 114 1.36 13.29 4.65
N SER A 115 0.25 12.92 4.00
CA SER A 115 -0.23 13.56 2.77
C SER A 115 -0.95 14.89 2.99
N ASP A 116 -1.71 15.04 4.07
CA ASP A 116 -2.54 16.23 4.33
C ASP A 116 -2.41 16.80 5.75
N GLN A 117 -1.41 16.34 6.52
CA GLN A 117 -1.15 16.74 7.92
C GLN A 117 -2.33 16.52 8.88
N ALA A 118 -3.33 15.73 8.47
CA ALA A 118 -4.45 15.33 9.31
C ALA A 118 -4.34 13.85 9.67
N SER A 119 -5.17 13.39 10.61
CA SER A 119 -5.17 11.97 10.99
C SER A 119 -6.14 11.16 10.14
N ASN A 120 -5.79 9.92 9.83
CA ASN A 120 -6.74 8.89 9.46
C ASN A 120 -7.44 8.36 10.72
N LEU A 121 -8.73 8.05 10.61
CA LEU A 121 -9.58 7.67 11.73
C LEU A 121 -9.96 6.20 11.62
N LEU A 122 -9.75 5.44 12.68
CA LEU A 122 -10.21 4.06 12.80
C LEU A 122 -11.15 3.95 13.99
N TYR A 123 -12.40 3.59 13.74
CA TYR A 123 -13.40 3.30 14.76
C TYR A 123 -13.53 1.79 14.90
N LEU A 124 -13.34 1.27 16.11
CA LEU A 124 -13.51 -0.13 16.46
C LEU A 124 -14.69 -0.25 17.42
N TYR A 125 -15.73 -0.98 17.01
CA TYR A 125 -16.94 -1.19 17.79
C TYR A 125 -16.80 -2.48 18.58
N PHE A 126 -16.63 -2.35 19.89
CA PHE A 126 -16.54 -3.51 20.79
C PHE A 126 -17.94 -3.99 21.17
N ASN A 127 -18.12 -5.30 21.10
CA ASN A 127 -19.33 -5.96 21.55
C ASN A 127 -19.41 -5.89 23.09
N PRO A 128 -20.40 -5.20 23.67
CA PRO A 128 -20.50 -5.05 25.13
C PRO A 128 -20.80 -6.40 25.82
N ARG A 129 -21.30 -7.38 25.08
CA ARG A 129 -21.58 -8.74 25.58
C ARG A 129 -20.38 -9.68 25.41
N TYR A 130 -19.27 -9.20 24.86
CA TYR A 130 -18.06 -10.02 24.70
C TYR A 130 -17.42 -10.28 26.05
N LYS A 131 -17.53 -11.53 26.51
CA LYS A 131 -16.80 -12.02 27.67
C LYS A 131 -15.37 -12.31 27.22
N SER A 132 -14.47 -11.35 27.44
CA SER A 132 -13.05 -11.63 27.23
C SER A 132 -12.57 -12.64 28.29
N THR A 133 -11.65 -13.52 27.92
CA THR A 133 -10.98 -14.45 28.84
C THR A 133 -10.23 -13.74 29.97
N PHE A 134 -9.98 -12.43 29.82
CA PHE A 134 -9.31 -11.55 30.78
C PHE A 134 -10.27 -10.87 31.77
N LEU A 135 -11.58 -10.85 31.49
CA LEU A 135 -12.58 -10.30 32.39
C LEU A 135 -13.22 -11.44 33.21
N SER A 136 -13.00 -11.42 34.52
CA SER A 136 -13.72 -12.30 35.45
C SER A 136 -15.23 -12.14 35.24
N SER A 137 -15.99 -13.23 35.30
CA SER A 137 -17.44 -13.32 35.02
C SER A 137 -18.34 -12.32 35.77
N GLU A 138 -17.83 -11.64 36.79
CA GLU A 138 -18.55 -10.67 37.62
C GLU A 138 -18.41 -9.20 37.17
N LYS A 139 -17.45 -8.86 36.29
CA LYS A 139 -17.28 -7.48 35.78
C LYS A 139 -17.66 -7.40 34.30
N GLN A 140 -18.83 -6.83 34.03
CA GLN A 140 -19.37 -6.65 32.68
C GLN A 140 -18.82 -5.41 31.95
N SER A 141 -18.04 -4.55 32.61
CA SER A 141 -17.51 -3.33 31.99
C SER A 141 -16.05 -3.06 32.36
N PHE A 142 -15.30 -2.52 31.38
CA PHE A 142 -13.94 -2.04 31.60
C PHE A 142 -13.96 -0.72 32.38
N THR A 143 -13.13 -0.64 33.41
CA THR A 143 -12.81 0.61 34.10
C THR A 143 -12.13 1.61 33.15
N THR A 144 -12.17 2.90 33.48
CA THR A 144 -11.50 3.95 32.69
C THR A 144 -9.99 3.70 32.51
N SER A 145 -9.34 3.13 33.52
CA SER A 145 -7.91 2.78 33.46
C SER A 145 -7.65 1.63 32.48
N GLU A 146 -8.46 0.57 32.52
CA GLU A 146 -8.38 -0.56 31.59
C GLU A 146 -8.66 -0.11 30.15
N LYS A 147 -9.69 0.72 29.94
CA LYS A 147 -10.00 1.32 28.63
C LYS A 147 -8.84 2.15 28.09
N SER A 148 -8.19 2.92 28.95
CA SER A 148 -7.04 3.74 28.55
C SER A 148 -5.82 2.88 28.19
N LEU A 149 -5.51 1.86 29.00
CA LEU A 149 -4.41 0.93 28.74
C LEU A 149 -4.65 0.13 27.46
N MET A 150 -5.86 -0.39 27.27
CA MET A 150 -6.27 -1.10 26.07
C MET A 150 -6.12 -0.21 24.83
N ALA A 151 -6.63 1.03 24.88
CA ALA A 151 -6.50 1.96 23.77
C ALA A 151 -5.03 2.25 23.42
N GLN A 152 -4.16 2.41 24.41
CA GLN A 152 -2.72 2.62 24.19
C GLN A 152 -2.05 1.42 23.54
N ILE A 153 -2.34 0.20 24.03
CA ILE A 153 -1.77 -1.03 23.48
C ILE A 153 -2.23 -1.24 22.04
N ILE A 154 -3.54 -1.11 21.78
CA ILE A 154 -4.11 -1.26 20.44
C ILE A 154 -3.53 -0.19 19.51
N HIS A 155 -3.54 1.08 19.92
CA HIS A 155 -3.01 2.19 19.10
C HIS A 155 -1.54 1.94 18.73
N ARG A 156 -0.72 1.53 19.69
CA ARG A 156 0.70 1.26 19.45
C ARG A 156 0.91 0.09 18.49
N ASN A 157 0.22 -1.03 18.71
CA ASN A 157 0.33 -2.21 17.85
C ASN A 157 -0.10 -1.89 16.41
N LEU A 158 -1.25 -1.23 16.25
CA LEU A 158 -1.78 -0.84 14.95
C LEU A 158 -0.89 0.22 14.27
N SER A 159 -0.31 1.15 15.03
CA SER A 159 0.65 2.13 14.50
C SER A 159 1.92 1.45 13.99
N THR A 160 2.45 0.47 14.74
CA THR A 160 3.62 -0.31 14.32
C THR A 160 3.31 -1.10 13.03
N PHE A 161 2.15 -1.73 12.96
CA PHE A 161 1.71 -2.45 11.76
C PHE A 161 1.55 -1.52 10.56
N LEU A 162 0.92 -0.36 10.74
CA LEU A 162 0.75 0.64 9.68
C LEU A 162 2.11 1.12 9.14
N ASN A 163 3.04 1.45 10.04
CA ASN A 163 4.39 1.87 9.67
C ASN A 163 5.14 0.76 8.92
N TRP A 164 4.95 -0.50 9.33
CA TRP A 164 5.51 -1.64 8.63
C TRP A 164 4.99 -1.71 7.19
N ILE A 165 3.67 -1.68 6.96
CA ILE A 165 3.07 -1.70 5.61
C ILE A 165 3.57 -0.53 4.75
N ILE A 166 3.62 0.68 5.31
CA ILE A 166 4.08 1.88 4.58
C ILE A 166 5.54 1.71 4.13
N ASN A 167 6.41 1.21 5.02
CA ASN A 167 7.81 0.97 4.69
C ASN A 167 7.98 -0.17 3.69
N GLU A 168 7.17 -1.21 3.82
CA GLU A 168 7.14 -2.35 2.90
C GLU A 168 6.75 -1.86 1.48
N LYS A 169 5.71 -1.01 1.37
CA LYS A 169 5.32 -0.34 0.11
C LYS A 169 6.42 0.54 -0.48
N LYS A 170 7.06 1.41 0.33
CA LYS A 170 8.19 2.24 -0.12
C LYS A 170 9.36 1.38 -0.63
N SER A 171 9.65 0.27 0.05
CA SER A 171 10.72 -0.66 -0.35
C SER A 171 10.40 -1.32 -1.69
N PHE A 172 9.14 -1.71 -1.90
CA PHE A 172 8.68 -2.25 -3.17
C PHE A 172 8.78 -1.23 -4.31
N GLU A 173 8.37 0.03 -4.08
CA GLU A 173 8.49 1.11 -5.08
C GLU A 173 9.96 1.34 -5.50
N GLN A 174 10.89 1.31 -4.54
CA GLN A 174 12.33 1.40 -4.81
C GLN A 174 12.83 0.21 -5.63
N PHE A 175 12.39 -1.01 -5.29
CA PHE A 175 12.74 -2.22 -6.02
C PHE A 175 12.26 -2.17 -7.47
N VAL A 176 11.02 -1.73 -7.71
CA VAL A 176 10.48 -1.57 -9.07
C VAL A 176 11.29 -0.55 -9.86
N SER A 177 11.57 0.62 -9.28
CA SER A 177 12.39 1.66 -9.91
C SER A 177 13.80 1.16 -10.27
N HIS A 178 14.45 0.43 -9.36
CA HIS A 178 15.78 -0.14 -9.60
C HIS A 178 15.76 -1.17 -10.74
N THR A 179 14.73 -2.03 -10.76
CA THR A 179 14.56 -3.05 -11.80
C THR A 179 14.34 -2.41 -13.18
N GLN A 180 13.53 -1.35 -13.25
CA GLN A 180 13.32 -0.60 -14.48
C GLN A 180 14.60 0.08 -14.99
N HIS A 181 15.38 0.67 -14.07
CA HIS A 181 16.67 1.26 -14.40
C HIS A 181 17.67 0.20 -14.92
N LEU A 182 17.74 -0.97 -14.28
CA LEU A 182 18.58 -2.08 -14.73
C LEU A 182 18.17 -2.59 -16.12
N ALA A 183 16.87 -2.76 -16.36
CA ALA A 183 16.35 -3.17 -17.67
C ALA A 183 16.74 -2.16 -18.77
N THR A 184 16.61 -0.86 -18.48
CA THR A 184 17.02 0.22 -19.39
C THR A 184 18.53 0.19 -19.67
N ARG A 185 19.35 0.03 -18.61
CA ARG A 185 20.81 -0.09 -18.75
C ARG A 185 21.20 -1.30 -19.58
N PHE A 186 20.57 -2.45 -19.34
CA PHE A 186 20.80 -3.67 -20.10
C PHE A 186 20.49 -3.48 -21.59
N GLN A 187 19.36 -2.84 -21.91
CA GLN A 187 19.00 -2.54 -23.29
C GLN A 187 20.00 -1.59 -23.97
N ASN A 188 20.51 -0.59 -23.23
CA ASN A 188 21.53 0.33 -23.73
C ASN A 188 22.86 -0.37 -23.98
N GLU A 189 23.34 -1.21 -23.06
CA GLU A 189 24.57 -1.99 -23.24
C GLU A 189 24.44 -2.98 -24.39
N LYS A 190 23.30 -3.66 -24.53
CA LYS A 190 23.03 -4.52 -25.69
C LYS A 190 23.14 -3.74 -27.01
N SER A 191 22.54 -2.57 -27.08
CA SER A 191 22.60 -1.70 -28.27
C SER A 191 24.03 -1.23 -28.58
N LYS A 192 24.84 -0.97 -27.54
CA LYS A 192 26.27 -0.61 -27.72
C LYS A 192 27.09 -1.78 -28.25
N VAL A 193 26.86 -3.00 -27.74
CA VAL A 193 27.53 -4.21 -28.22
C VAL A 193 27.20 -4.44 -29.69
N GLU A 194 25.92 -4.39 -30.07
CA GLU A 194 25.49 -4.53 -31.48
C GLU A 194 26.12 -3.46 -32.39
N LEU A 195 26.28 -2.22 -31.91
CA LEU A 195 26.95 -1.15 -32.66
C LEU A 195 28.46 -1.41 -32.78
N PHE A 196 29.10 -1.87 -31.71
CA PHE A 196 30.52 -2.17 -31.68
C PHE A 196 30.85 -3.33 -32.64
N GLU A 197 30.07 -4.41 -32.62
CA GLU A 197 30.18 -5.54 -33.55
C GLU A 197 30.09 -5.08 -35.01
N LYS A 198 29.09 -4.26 -35.35
CA LYS A 198 28.94 -3.68 -36.69
C LYS A 198 30.15 -2.84 -37.12
N ARG A 199 30.69 -2.02 -36.20
CA ARG A 199 31.86 -1.18 -36.47
C ARG A 199 33.12 -2.02 -36.63
N ALA A 200 33.33 -3.02 -35.78
CA ALA A 200 34.47 -3.93 -35.86
C ALA A 200 34.47 -4.69 -37.21
N GLY A 201 33.33 -5.25 -37.61
CA GLY A 201 33.17 -5.90 -38.91
C GLY A 201 33.48 -4.95 -40.08
N GLN A 202 33.05 -3.69 -40.00
CA GLN A 202 33.37 -2.69 -41.02
C GLN A 202 34.87 -2.34 -41.06
N SER A 203 35.51 -2.14 -39.91
CA SER A 203 36.94 -1.86 -39.84
C SER A 203 37.79 -3.03 -40.35
N LEU A 204 37.36 -4.28 -40.16
CA LEU A 204 38.03 -5.45 -40.74
C LEU A 204 37.92 -5.49 -42.26
N VAL A 205 36.77 -5.09 -42.82
CA VAL A 205 36.60 -4.95 -44.28
C VAL A 205 37.53 -3.87 -44.83
N GLU A 206 37.58 -2.70 -44.18
CA GLU A 206 38.47 -1.60 -44.57
C GLU A 206 39.95 -2.03 -44.54
N PHE A 207 40.40 -2.64 -43.44
CA PHE A 207 41.75 -3.17 -43.32
C PHE A 207 42.09 -4.24 -44.37
N SER A 208 41.13 -5.12 -44.70
CA SER A 208 41.32 -6.13 -45.75
C SER A 208 41.48 -5.50 -47.12
N ASN A 209 40.72 -4.43 -47.41
CA ASN A 209 40.86 -3.69 -48.66
C ASN A 209 42.20 -2.97 -48.75
N ASP A 210 42.69 -2.39 -47.65
CA ASP A 210 44.01 -1.74 -47.61
C ASP A 210 45.15 -2.73 -47.91
N ILE A 211 45.12 -3.93 -47.32
CA ILE A 211 46.08 -5.00 -47.63
C ILE A 211 46.00 -5.41 -49.11
N LEU A 212 44.80 -5.59 -49.65
CA LEU A 212 44.62 -5.97 -51.06
C LEU A 212 45.13 -4.90 -52.02
N LEU A 213 44.95 -3.62 -51.68
CA LEU A 213 45.51 -2.50 -52.44
C LEU A 213 47.03 -2.52 -52.42
N GLU A 214 47.65 -2.74 -51.27
CA GLU A 214 49.11 -2.86 -51.13
C GLU A 214 49.66 -4.02 -51.99
N LEU A 215 49.06 -5.21 -51.88
CA LEU A 215 49.44 -6.38 -52.67
C LEU A 215 49.22 -6.19 -54.17
N SER A 216 48.11 -5.56 -54.56
CA SER A 216 47.80 -5.25 -55.95
C SER A 216 48.85 -4.31 -56.56
N SER A 217 49.31 -3.34 -55.76
CA SER A 217 50.36 -2.39 -56.14
C SER A 217 51.70 -3.10 -56.33
N ALA A 218 52.11 -3.91 -55.36
CA ALA A 218 53.39 -4.62 -55.35
C ALA A 218 53.54 -5.65 -56.47
N HIS A 219 52.45 -6.33 -56.86
CA HIS A 219 52.47 -7.40 -57.87
C HIS A 219 51.88 -6.99 -59.23
N HIS A 220 51.46 -5.74 -59.40
CA HIS A 220 50.83 -5.19 -60.61
C HIS A 220 49.63 -6.03 -61.10
N LYS A 221 48.89 -6.63 -60.17
CA LYS A 221 47.70 -7.45 -60.44
C LYS A 221 46.55 -6.95 -59.59
N LYS A 222 45.44 -6.60 -60.25
CA LYS A 222 44.24 -6.12 -59.55
C LYS A 222 43.68 -7.21 -58.63
N ALA A 223 43.64 -6.93 -57.33
CA ALA A 223 43.04 -7.79 -56.31
C ALA A 223 41.95 -7.01 -55.59
N ASN A 224 40.73 -7.57 -55.54
CA ASN A 224 39.57 -6.95 -54.91
C ASN A 224 38.88 -7.98 -54.00
N LEU A 225 38.29 -7.49 -52.92
CA LEU A 225 37.44 -8.31 -52.06
C LEU A 225 36.16 -8.70 -52.83
N SER A 226 35.78 -9.98 -52.77
CA SER A 226 34.51 -10.42 -53.36
C SER A 226 33.34 -10.08 -52.45
N PRO A 227 32.12 -9.87 -52.98
CA PRO A 227 30.94 -9.59 -52.14
C PRO A 227 30.67 -10.69 -51.10
N ALA A 228 30.94 -11.95 -51.43
CA ALA A 228 30.78 -13.06 -50.51
C ALA A 228 31.81 -13.02 -49.35
N ALA A 229 33.07 -12.65 -49.65
CA ALA A 229 34.10 -12.50 -48.62
C ALA A 229 33.83 -11.29 -47.70
N GLU A 230 33.31 -10.19 -48.25
CA GLU A 230 32.93 -9.02 -47.45
C GLU A 230 31.84 -9.33 -46.42
N VAL A 231 30.81 -10.09 -46.83
CA VAL A 231 29.72 -10.50 -45.94
C VAL A 231 30.21 -11.43 -44.82
N LEU A 232 31.17 -12.31 -45.12
CA LEU A 232 31.76 -13.20 -44.12
C LEU A 232 32.60 -12.43 -43.09
N ILE A 233 33.37 -11.43 -43.52
CA ILE A 233 34.21 -10.61 -42.64
C ILE A 233 33.36 -9.68 -41.78
N ARG A 234 32.29 -9.10 -42.35
CA ARG A 234 31.42 -8.15 -41.66
C ARG A 234 30.58 -8.80 -40.55
N ASN A 235 30.33 -10.11 -40.63
CA ASN A 235 29.47 -10.86 -39.71
C ASN A 235 30.23 -11.88 -38.85
N PHE A 236 31.55 -11.71 -38.68
CA PHE A 236 32.40 -12.60 -37.89
C PHE A 236 32.15 -12.48 -36.38
#